data_AF-A0A8B8PG34-F1
#
_entry.id   AF-A0A8B8PG34-F1
#
_cell.length_a   1.000
_cell.length_b   1.000
_cell.length_c   1.000
_cell.angle_alpha   90.00
_cell.angle_beta   90.00
_cell.angle_gamma   90.00
#
_symmetry.space_group_name_H-M   'P 1'
#
loop_
_entity.id
_entity.type
_entity.pdbx_description
1 polymer ?
#
loop_
_entity_poly.entity_id
_entity_poly.type
_entity_poly.pdbx_seq_one_letter_code
_entity_poly.pdbx_strand_id
1 'polypeptide(L)'
;MQKRKMSSTPKKRPKPKISSPSPRPSSRRSPIALEPPQFLFPSKQELLRLVIVLAIASSVAVTCNFFANFLRPQTKPFCDSDIDPLDAFADDCEPCPSHGECHQGKLDCPRGYRKLGRSCVEDGDINETARKLSEWVENRLCAANAQLLCYGTGTAWVPAEEILNDLDGHPLMKNFGWDTAIFIYTKQKAVEIAGKIMESRTGFSGMKELKCPDSVAELFKPYTCRIRQWIFKHVLLVVPVSLLLVASAMLFWKVRRRWHLSTRVEELYHQVCDILEENALTSKKGNGETEPWVVAARLRDHLLLPKERKDGVLWKKLEELVQEDSRIDRYPKLVKGESKVVWEWQVEGSLSSSISRKKGEQGKLKSSHGGHTNFNQPSHKSRREPTCTLIDQHVLMKNGIGEVKAFCSMITK
;
A
#
# COMPACT_ATOMS: atom_id res chain seq x y z
N MET A 1 32.13 25.75 -13.47
CA MET A 1 30.91 25.99 -12.67
C MET A 1 30.96 25.08 -11.45
N GLN A 2 31.39 25.55 -10.27
CA GLN A 2 30.58 26.14 -9.19
C GLN A 2 29.38 25.30 -8.68
N LYS A 3 29.54 24.75 -7.46
CA LYS A 3 28.58 24.69 -6.32
C LYS A 3 27.28 23.86 -6.50
N ARG A 4 26.76 23.16 -5.48
CA ARG A 4 26.81 23.35 -4.02
C ARG A 4 26.68 22.02 -3.22
N LYS A 5 27.04 22.07 -1.93
CA LYS A 5 26.95 20.97 -0.94
C LYS A 5 25.51 20.72 -0.45
N MET A 6 25.26 19.54 0.14
CA MET A 6 24.62 19.45 1.46
C MET A 6 25.12 18.20 2.22
N SER A 7 25.19 18.28 3.55
CA SER A 7 25.71 17.23 4.44
C SER A 7 24.78 17.10 5.65
N SER A 8 24.60 15.90 6.20
CA SER A 8 23.86 15.69 7.46
C SER A 8 24.46 14.57 8.30
N THR A 9 24.89 14.91 9.51
CA THR A 9 25.33 14.01 10.58
C THR A 9 24.17 13.58 11.49
N PRO A 10 24.28 12.45 12.22
CA PRO A 10 23.21 11.96 13.09
C PRO A 10 23.08 12.76 14.40
N LYS A 11 21.85 13.08 14.79
CA LYS A 11 21.52 13.80 16.03
C LYS A 11 21.46 12.86 17.25
N LYS A 12 22.18 13.21 18.33
CA LYS A 12 21.87 12.79 19.72
C LYS A 12 21.05 13.88 20.44
N ARG A 13 20.13 13.49 21.33
CA ARG A 13 19.36 14.38 22.23
C ARG A 13 18.89 13.57 23.47
N PRO A 14 18.44 14.18 24.59
CA PRO A 14 19.29 14.87 25.57
C PRO A 14 19.14 14.36 27.02
N LYS A 15 20.03 14.80 27.93
CA LYS A 15 19.85 14.75 29.41
C LYS A 15 19.01 15.94 29.93
N PRO A 16 18.28 15.79 31.06
CA PRO A 16 17.67 16.91 31.80
C PRO A 16 18.62 17.66 32.77
N LYS A 17 18.08 18.73 33.38
CA LYS A 17 18.69 19.85 34.15
C LYS A 17 17.73 20.23 35.32
N ILE A 18 18.07 20.97 36.39
CA ILE A 18 19.32 21.56 36.94
C ILE A 18 19.12 21.83 38.45
N SER A 19 20.19 21.87 39.26
CA SER A 19 20.26 22.80 40.41
C SER A 19 21.69 23.11 40.88
N SER A 20 22.04 24.39 40.84
CA SER A 20 23.24 25.04 41.42
C SER A 20 22.80 25.81 42.70
N PRO A 21 23.61 26.64 43.43
CA PRO A 21 25.02 27.02 43.23
C PRO A 21 25.93 27.11 44.51
N SER A 22 27.18 27.52 44.26
CA SER A 22 28.26 28.05 45.14
C SER A 22 27.83 29.05 46.26
N PRO A 23 28.66 29.38 47.30
CA PRO A 23 30.04 29.86 47.12
C PRO A 23 31.16 29.54 48.17
N ARG A 24 32.38 29.80 47.68
CA ARG A 24 33.71 30.03 48.32
C ARG A 24 33.69 31.20 49.36
N PRO A 25 34.70 31.42 50.26
CA PRO A 25 36.09 31.71 49.82
C PRO A 25 37.32 31.50 50.76
N SER A 26 38.51 31.43 50.12
CA SER A 26 39.83 32.01 50.48
C SER A 26 40.43 31.86 51.91
N SER A 27 41.75 31.72 52.12
CA SER A 27 42.86 32.30 51.36
C SER A 27 44.25 31.69 51.70
N ARG A 28 45.26 32.04 50.87
CA ARG A 28 46.72 32.12 51.16
C ARG A 28 47.48 30.85 51.61
N ARG A 29 48.43 30.43 50.76
CA ARG A 29 49.64 29.70 51.15
C ARG A 29 50.77 30.70 51.47
N SER A 30 51.57 30.41 52.50
CA SER A 30 53.03 30.65 52.56
C SER A 30 53.59 29.93 53.81
N PRO A 31 54.90 29.61 53.86
CA PRO A 31 55.31 28.27 54.33
C PRO A 31 56.04 28.25 55.67
N ILE A 32 55.92 27.14 56.39
CA ILE A 32 56.84 26.73 57.47
C ILE A 32 57.15 25.25 57.27
N ALA A 33 58.43 24.90 57.33
CA ALA A 33 58.92 23.53 57.25
C ALA A 33 58.63 22.76 58.54
N LEU A 34 58.27 21.48 58.43
CA LEU A 34 58.58 20.44 59.41
C LEU A 34 58.39 19.06 58.77
N GLU A 35 59.36 18.20 59.07
CA GLU A 35 59.53 16.85 58.55
C GLU A 35 58.43 15.89 59.03
N PRO A 36 57.88 14.99 58.19
CA PRO A 36 57.01 13.92 58.68
C PRO A 36 57.89 12.82 59.33
N PRO A 37 57.68 12.49 60.61
CA PRO A 37 58.59 11.62 61.34
C PRO A 37 58.51 10.16 60.89
N GLN A 38 59.65 9.49 60.93
CA GLN A 38 59.76 8.04 60.90
C GLN A 38 59.00 7.45 62.10
N PHE A 39 57.96 6.64 61.90
CA PHE A 39 57.61 5.55 62.83
C PHE A 39 56.82 4.45 62.12
N LEU A 40 57.53 3.37 61.78
CA LEU A 40 57.04 2.22 61.01
C LEU A 40 56.24 1.19 61.85
N PHE A 41 55.69 1.58 62.99
CA PHE A 41 55.02 0.65 63.91
C PHE A 41 53.71 1.25 64.48
N PRO A 42 52.55 0.61 64.27
CA PRO A 42 51.30 1.05 64.87
C PRO A 42 51.38 0.91 66.41
N SER A 43 50.73 1.84 67.12
CA SER A 43 50.66 1.79 68.58
C SER A 43 50.00 0.49 69.06
N LYS A 44 50.28 0.08 70.31
CA LYS A 44 49.68 -1.15 70.88
C LYS A 44 48.15 -1.16 70.80
N GLN A 45 47.49 0.01 70.87
CA GLN A 45 46.03 0.14 70.72
C GLN A 45 45.56 0.06 69.26
N GLU A 46 46.30 0.65 68.31
CA GLU A 46 46.01 0.54 66.87
C GLU A 46 46.15 -0.92 66.39
N LEU A 47 47.21 -1.60 66.82
CA LEU A 47 47.46 -3.01 66.52
C LEU A 47 46.36 -3.91 67.11
N LEU A 48 45.94 -3.68 68.36
CA LEU A 48 44.80 -4.37 68.97
C LEU A 48 43.49 -4.10 68.22
N ARG A 49 43.22 -2.86 67.78
CA ARG A 49 42.03 -2.55 66.95
C ARG A 49 42.06 -3.30 65.62
N LEU A 50 43.19 -3.34 64.93
CA LEU A 50 43.35 -4.10 63.69
C LEU A 50 43.12 -5.59 63.91
N VAL A 51 43.67 -6.18 64.99
CA VAL A 51 43.44 -7.59 65.35
C VAL A 51 41.97 -7.86 65.66
N ILE A 52 41.29 -6.97 66.39
CA ILE A 52 39.84 -7.10 66.68
C ILE A 52 39.01 -7.01 65.39
N VAL A 53 39.29 -6.05 64.51
CA VAL A 53 38.60 -5.93 63.21
C VAL A 53 38.84 -7.16 62.33
N LEU A 54 40.06 -7.70 62.32
CA LEU A 54 40.40 -8.92 61.57
C LEU A 54 39.69 -10.15 62.17
N ALA A 55 39.59 -10.25 63.50
CA ALA A 55 38.88 -11.31 64.20
C ALA A 55 37.36 -11.26 63.97
N ILE A 56 36.76 -10.07 63.92
CA ILE A 56 35.35 -9.88 63.58
C ILE A 56 35.11 -10.20 62.10
N ALA A 57 35.95 -9.69 61.19
CA ALA A 57 35.81 -9.96 59.75
C ALA A 57 35.97 -11.46 59.43
N SER A 58 36.92 -12.14 60.06
CA SER A 58 37.10 -13.59 59.91
C SER A 58 36.00 -14.40 60.57
N SER A 59 35.49 -14.02 61.75
CA SER A 59 34.36 -14.74 62.37
C SER A 59 33.06 -14.56 61.59
N VAL A 60 32.81 -13.37 61.03
CA VAL A 60 31.68 -13.13 60.11
C VAL A 60 31.86 -13.91 58.81
N ALA A 61 33.05 -13.93 58.21
CA ALA A 61 33.31 -14.72 57.00
C ALA A 61 33.13 -16.24 57.25
N VAL A 62 33.63 -16.76 58.37
CA VAL A 62 33.48 -18.17 58.75
C VAL A 62 32.03 -18.51 59.07
N THR A 63 31.30 -17.68 59.82
CA THR A 63 29.88 -17.93 60.09
C THR A 63 29.03 -17.81 58.83
N CYS A 64 29.23 -16.80 57.98
CA CYS A 64 28.54 -16.71 56.69
C CYS A 64 28.87 -17.89 55.76
N ASN A 65 30.11 -18.39 55.73
CA ASN A 65 30.46 -19.58 54.94
C ASN A 65 29.82 -20.85 55.52
N PHE A 66 29.86 -21.02 56.85
CA PHE A 66 29.21 -22.12 57.56
C PHE A 66 27.69 -22.11 57.32
N PHE A 67 27.01 -20.97 57.49
CA PHE A 67 25.59 -20.84 57.17
C PHE A 67 25.31 -21.06 55.67
N ALA A 68 26.17 -20.58 54.75
CA ALA A 68 25.98 -20.81 53.32
C ALA A 68 26.16 -22.29 52.92
N ASN A 69 27.05 -23.05 53.58
CA ASN A 69 27.20 -24.48 53.34
C ASN A 69 26.16 -25.33 54.10
N PHE A 70 25.71 -24.90 55.27
CA PHE A 70 24.70 -25.61 56.07
C PHE A 70 23.27 -25.37 55.57
N LEU A 71 23.00 -24.18 55.02
CA LEU A 71 21.73 -23.82 54.38
C LEU A 71 21.72 -24.11 52.87
N ARG A 72 22.80 -24.63 52.28
CA ARG A 72 22.74 -25.30 50.98
C ARG A 72 21.97 -26.60 51.18
N PRO A 73 20.76 -26.76 50.61
CA PRO A 73 20.08 -28.03 50.68
C PRO A 73 20.94 -29.05 49.94
N GLN A 74 21.27 -30.17 50.59
CA GLN A 74 21.66 -31.37 49.87
C GLN A 74 20.43 -31.80 49.07
N THR A 75 20.32 -31.36 47.82
CA THR A 75 19.20 -31.71 46.95
C THR A 75 19.26 -33.22 46.73
N LYS A 76 18.23 -33.95 47.17
CA LYS A 76 18.20 -35.41 47.00
C LYS A 76 18.38 -35.75 45.51
N PRO A 77 19.13 -36.83 45.19
CA PRO A 77 19.15 -37.35 43.82
C PRO A 77 17.73 -37.76 43.42
N PHE A 78 17.46 -37.80 42.12
CA PHE A 78 16.23 -38.45 41.65
C PHE A 78 16.32 -39.98 41.81
N CYS A 79 15.18 -40.65 41.91
CA CYS A 79 15.12 -42.10 41.78
C CYS A 79 15.20 -42.46 40.28
N ASP A 80 15.90 -43.53 39.94
CA ASP A 80 16.11 -43.93 38.54
C ASP A 80 14.83 -44.51 37.91
N SER A 81 14.58 -44.15 36.65
CA SER A 81 13.32 -44.45 35.93
C SER A 81 13.09 -45.94 35.62
N ASP A 82 14.11 -46.78 35.74
CA ASP A 82 14.10 -48.20 35.35
C ASP A 82 13.74 -49.15 36.52
N ILE A 83 13.39 -48.61 37.70
CA ILE A 83 13.10 -49.39 38.92
C ILE A 83 11.58 -49.47 39.16
N ASP A 84 11.08 -50.68 39.45
CA ASP A 84 9.66 -50.96 39.66
C ASP A 84 9.09 -50.14 40.85
N PRO A 85 7.85 -49.61 40.79
CA PRO A 85 7.32 -48.68 41.82
C PRO A 85 7.19 -49.25 43.23
N LEU A 86 7.38 -50.56 43.40
CA LEU A 86 7.22 -51.29 44.66
C LEU A 86 8.51 -51.34 45.50
N ASP A 87 9.69 -51.12 44.91
CA ASP A 87 10.98 -51.02 45.62
C ASP A 87 11.41 -49.57 45.89
N ALA A 88 10.55 -48.59 45.59
CA ALA A 88 10.80 -47.15 45.78
C ALA A 88 10.79 -46.68 47.26
N PHE A 89 11.03 -47.58 48.22
CA PHE A 89 11.20 -47.28 49.65
C PHE A 89 12.66 -47.01 50.04
N ALA A 90 13.48 -46.57 49.10
CA ALA A 90 14.76 -45.95 49.40
C ALA A 90 14.52 -44.48 49.81
N ASP A 91 14.45 -44.23 51.12
CA ASP A 91 14.11 -42.92 51.73
C ASP A 91 15.02 -41.74 51.33
N ASP A 92 16.07 -41.96 50.52
CA ASP A 92 17.10 -40.98 50.14
C ASP A 92 16.96 -40.35 48.74
N CYS A 93 15.99 -40.75 47.90
CA CYS A 93 15.76 -40.14 46.58
C CYS A 93 14.41 -39.40 46.43
N GLU A 94 14.33 -38.45 45.49
CA GLU A 94 13.08 -37.82 45.06
C GLU A 94 12.52 -38.55 43.83
N PRO A 95 11.20 -38.78 43.71
CA PRO A 95 10.62 -39.46 42.55
C PRO A 95 10.90 -38.68 41.26
N CYS A 96 11.14 -39.40 40.15
CA CYS A 96 11.38 -38.76 38.86
C CYS A 96 10.14 -37.94 38.43
N PRO A 97 10.30 -36.65 38.06
CA PRO A 97 9.18 -35.79 37.67
C PRO A 97 8.56 -36.25 36.34
N SER A 98 7.30 -35.87 36.11
CA SER A 98 6.63 -36.16 34.84
C SER A 98 7.38 -35.57 33.65
N HIS A 99 7.41 -36.34 32.56
CA HIS A 99 8.19 -36.02 31.34
C HIS A 99 9.69 -35.84 31.60
N GLY A 100 10.24 -36.51 32.61
CA GLY A 100 11.68 -36.62 32.86
C GLY A 100 12.19 -38.04 32.66
N GLU A 101 13.44 -38.17 32.23
CA GLU A 101 14.21 -39.41 32.20
C GLU A 101 15.28 -39.30 33.30
N CYS A 102 15.23 -40.18 34.30
CA CYS A 102 16.11 -40.13 35.46
C CYS A 102 17.07 -41.32 35.48
N HIS A 103 18.37 -41.05 35.40
CA HIS A 103 19.42 -42.07 35.50
C HIS A 103 20.56 -41.59 36.40
N GLN A 104 21.04 -42.46 37.30
CA GLN A 104 22.04 -42.14 38.33
C GLN A 104 21.70 -40.87 39.12
N GLY A 105 20.41 -40.69 39.42
CA GLY A 105 19.88 -39.52 40.13
C GLY A 105 19.94 -38.18 39.40
N LYS A 106 20.27 -38.18 38.10
CA LYS A 106 20.22 -36.99 37.23
C LYS A 106 18.94 -37.01 36.41
N LEU A 107 18.23 -35.88 36.43
CA LEU A 107 17.11 -35.62 35.52
C LEU A 107 17.62 -35.11 34.17
N ASP A 108 17.38 -35.86 33.11
CA ASP A 108 17.43 -35.38 31.73
C ASP A 108 15.99 -35.24 31.19
N CYS A 109 15.80 -34.37 30.18
CA CYS A 109 14.48 -34.11 29.61
C CYS A 109 14.40 -34.67 28.18
N PRO A 110 13.31 -35.37 27.83
CA PRO A 110 13.08 -35.90 26.49
C PRO A 110 12.86 -34.77 25.48
N ARG A 111 12.94 -35.12 24.19
CA ARG A 111 12.84 -34.16 23.09
C ARG A 111 11.53 -33.37 23.15
N GLY A 112 11.63 -32.05 23.01
CA GLY A 112 10.49 -31.14 23.16
C GLY A 112 10.26 -30.61 24.57
N TYR A 113 11.04 -31.04 25.56
CA TYR A 113 10.97 -30.55 26.94
C TYR A 113 12.30 -29.89 27.35
N ARG A 114 12.18 -28.74 28.03
CA ARG A 114 13.30 -27.98 28.58
C ARG A 114 13.33 -28.15 30.10
N LYS A 115 14.53 -28.37 30.64
CA LYS A 115 14.75 -28.48 32.10
C LYS A 115 14.57 -27.12 32.77
N LEU A 116 13.56 -27.00 33.63
CA LEU A 116 13.28 -25.80 34.41
C LEU A 116 13.40 -26.12 35.90
N GLY A 117 14.61 -25.97 36.43
CA GLY A 117 14.93 -26.36 37.82
C GLY A 117 14.93 -27.88 38.00
N ARG A 118 13.92 -28.40 38.72
CA ARG A 118 13.75 -29.83 39.04
C ARG A 118 12.60 -30.50 38.27
N SER A 119 12.09 -29.88 37.21
CA SER A 119 11.08 -30.48 36.33
C SER A 119 11.41 -30.26 34.85
N CYS A 120 10.79 -31.08 34.00
CA CYS A 120 10.81 -30.93 32.55
C CYS A 120 9.50 -30.28 32.10
N VAL A 121 9.60 -29.16 31.38
CA VAL A 121 8.44 -28.37 30.90
C VAL A 121 8.49 -28.31 29.39
N GLU A 122 7.35 -28.38 28.71
CA GLU A 122 7.32 -28.26 27.23
C GLU A 122 8.07 -27.00 26.78
N ASP A 123 8.94 -27.17 25.78
CA ASP A 123 9.72 -26.09 25.24
C ASP A 123 8.82 -25.16 24.39
N GLY A 124 8.61 -23.95 24.89
CA GLY A 124 7.74 -22.95 24.27
C GLY A 124 8.19 -22.57 22.85
N ASP A 125 9.50 -22.55 22.58
CA ASP A 125 10.04 -22.18 21.26
C ASP A 125 9.75 -23.30 20.24
N ILE A 126 9.86 -24.57 20.66
CA ILE A 126 9.49 -25.74 19.86
C ILE A 126 7.97 -25.77 19.61
N ASN A 127 7.15 -25.54 20.65
CA ASN A 127 5.69 -25.56 20.54
C ASN A 127 5.15 -24.41 19.66
N GLU A 128 5.66 -23.19 19.83
CA GLU A 128 5.29 -22.04 18.98
C GLU A 128 5.70 -22.28 17.52
N THR A 129 6.88 -22.86 17.29
CA THR A 129 7.33 -23.17 15.92
C THR A 129 6.50 -24.29 15.30
N ALA A 130 6.23 -25.37 16.04
CA ALA A 130 5.33 -26.45 15.60
C ALA A 130 3.93 -25.92 15.26
N ARG A 131 3.41 -24.95 16.01
CA ARG A 131 2.13 -24.28 15.71
C ARG A 131 2.17 -23.51 14.39
N LYS A 132 3.16 -22.62 14.19
CA LYS A 132 3.32 -21.87 12.93
C LYS A 132 3.49 -22.78 11.71
N LEU A 133 4.13 -23.93 11.90
CA LEU A 133 4.25 -24.95 10.86
C LEU A 133 2.93 -25.68 10.62
N SER A 134 2.15 -25.98 11.67
CA SER A 134 0.81 -26.58 11.52
C SER A 134 -0.15 -25.66 10.77
N GLU A 135 -0.10 -24.34 11.02
CA GLU A 135 -0.83 -23.32 10.24
C GLU A 135 -0.40 -23.32 8.77
N TRP A 136 0.89 -23.45 8.47
CA TRP A 136 1.37 -23.56 7.09
C TRP A 136 0.89 -24.85 6.40
N VAL A 137 0.91 -25.98 7.12
CA VAL A 137 0.39 -27.27 6.62
C VAL A 137 -1.12 -27.17 6.32
N GLU A 138 -1.90 -26.58 7.22
CA GLU A 138 -3.33 -26.31 7.02
C GLU A 138 -3.54 -25.44 5.77
N ASN A 139 -2.88 -24.28 5.68
CA ASN A 139 -2.99 -23.38 4.53
C ASN A 139 -2.65 -24.10 3.21
N ARG A 140 -1.62 -24.95 3.20
CA ARG A 140 -1.21 -25.72 2.01
C ARG A 140 -2.25 -26.76 1.61
N LEU A 141 -2.71 -27.58 2.55
CA LEU A 141 -3.66 -28.67 2.28
C LEU A 141 -5.07 -28.14 1.96
N CYS A 142 -5.49 -27.06 2.63
CA CYS A 142 -6.75 -26.40 2.31
C CYS A 142 -6.71 -25.66 0.97
N ALA A 143 -5.58 -25.05 0.59
CA ALA A 143 -5.41 -24.50 -0.75
C ALA A 143 -5.42 -25.59 -1.85
N ALA A 144 -4.79 -26.74 -1.60
CA ALA A 144 -4.81 -27.89 -2.51
C ALA A 144 -6.23 -28.47 -2.67
N ASN A 145 -6.94 -28.75 -1.57
CA ASN A 145 -8.33 -29.23 -1.65
C ASN A 145 -9.26 -28.17 -2.28
N ALA A 146 -9.05 -26.88 -2.01
CA ALA A 146 -9.80 -25.81 -2.67
C ALA A 146 -9.57 -25.76 -4.19
N GLN A 147 -8.35 -26.01 -4.68
CA GLN A 147 -8.09 -26.14 -6.12
C GLN A 147 -8.79 -27.36 -6.72
N LEU A 148 -8.77 -28.50 -6.02
CA LEU A 148 -9.48 -29.71 -6.43
C LEU A 148 -11.00 -29.48 -6.54
N LEU A 149 -11.62 -28.88 -5.52
CA LEU A 149 -13.04 -28.52 -5.51
C LEU A 149 -13.43 -27.48 -6.60
N CYS A 150 -12.45 -26.75 -7.14
CA CYS A 150 -12.67 -25.68 -8.13
C CYS A 150 -12.42 -26.12 -9.58
N TYR A 151 -11.40 -26.95 -9.80
CA TYR A 151 -10.90 -27.28 -11.14
C TYR A 151 -10.79 -28.78 -11.40
N GLY A 152 -10.97 -29.64 -10.40
CA GLY A 152 -10.73 -31.08 -10.50
C GLY A 152 -9.23 -31.46 -10.52
N THR A 153 -8.36 -30.54 -10.10
CA THR A 153 -6.89 -30.71 -10.18
C THR A 153 -6.28 -30.95 -8.80
N GLY A 154 -5.45 -31.99 -8.67
CA GLY A 154 -4.70 -32.31 -7.45
C GLY A 154 -5.23 -33.53 -6.70
N THR A 155 -4.72 -33.74 -5.49
CA THR A 155 -5.16 -34.80 -4.56
C THR A 155 -5.77 -34.18 -3.30
N ALA A 156 -6.85 -34.77 -2.78
CA ALA A 156 -7.47 -34.32 -1.53
C ALA A 156 -6.75 -34.87 -0.29
N TRP A 157 -6.20 -36.08 -0.43
CA TRP A 157 -5.50 -36.83 0.59
C TRP A 157 -4.00 -36.79 0.31
N VAL A 158 -3.21 -36.38 1.30
CA VAL A 158 -1.75 -36.27 1.21
C VAL A 158 -1.12 -37.09 2.34
N PRO A 159 -0.16 -37.99 2.07
CA PRO A 159 0.57 -38.73 3.09
C PRO A 159 1.32 -37.81 4.07
N ALA A 160 1.34 -38.19 5.35
CA ALA A 160 2.07 -37.46 6.39
C ALA A 160 3.57 -37.31 6.05
N GLU A 161 4.16 -38.30 5.38
CA GLU A 161 5.57 -38.33 4.98
C GLU A 161 5.88 -37.30 3.88
N GLU A 162 4.95 -37.09 2.95
CA GLU A 162 5.08 -36.05 1.92
C GLU A 162 5.07 -34.65 2.57
N ILE A 163 4.16 -34.44 3.53
CA ILE A 163 4.08 -33.21 4.33
C ILE A 163 5.36 -33.01 5.16
N LEU A 164 5.95 -34.07 5.73
CA LEU A 164 7.21 -33.99 6.46
C LEU A 164 8.40 -33.62 5.57
N ASN A 165 8.44 -34.10 4.32
CA ASN A 165 9.46 -33.74 3.32
C ASN A 165 9.29 -32.29 2.85
N ASP A 166 8.06 -31.86 2.60
CA ASP A 166 7.72 -30.48 2.25
C ASP A 166 8.18 -29.45 3.29
N LEU A 167 8.21 -29.87 4.55
CA LEU A 167 8.68 -29.06 5.67
C LEU A 167 10.23 -28.90 5.71
N ASP A 168 11.03 -29.69 4.98
CA ASP A 168 12.50 -29.51 4.92
C ASP A 168 12.92 -28.16 4.33
N GLY A 169 12.18 -27.67 3.33
CA GLY A 169 12.50 -26.41 2.65
C GLY A 169 12.07 -25.15 3.41
N HIS A 170 11.30 -25.27 4.50
CA HIS A 170 10.57 -24.14 5.07
C HIS A 170 11.49 -23.14 5.82
N PRO A 171 11.35 -21.81 5.64
CA PRO A 171 12.24 -20.83 6.27
C PRO A 171 12.30 -20.89 7.80
N LEU A 172 11.19 -21.21 8.47
CA LEU A 172 11.16 -21.36 9.94
C LEU A 172 12.08 -22.48 10.43
N MET A 173 12.34 -23.49 9.59
CA MET A 173 13.19 -24.63 9.94
C MET A 173 14.69 -24.31 9.94
N LYS A 174 15.10 -23.20 9.30
CA LYS A 174 16.52 -22.79 9.21
C LYS A 174 17.09 -22.30 10.56
N ASN A 175 16.22 -22.01 11.53
CA ASN A 175 16.62 -21.46 12.83
C ASN A 175 17.11 -22.53 13.83
N PHE A 176 16.83 -23.82 13.62
CA PHE A 176 17.13 -24.89 14.60
C PHE A 176 18.62 -25.27 14.69
N GLY A 177 19.48 -24.74 13.83
CA GLY A 177 20.88 -25.12 13.77
C GLY A 177 21.05 -26.61 13.43
N TRP A 178 22.16 -27.19 13.88
CA TRP A 178 22.55 -28.55 13.52
C TRP A 178 21.83 -29.65 14.33
N ASP A 179 20.87 -29.32 15.20
CA ASP A 179 20.12 -30.30 15.98
C ASP A 179 19.02 -30.97 15.14
N THR A 180 19.42 -32.02 14.41
CA THR A 180 18.54 -32.85 13.61
C THR A 180 17.44 -33.55 14.44
N ALA A 181 17.67 -33.80 15.74
CA ALA A 181 16.70 -34.50 16.58
C ALA A 181 15.54 -33.59 17.02
N ILE A 182 15.84 -32.34 17.42
CA ILE A 182 14.83 -31.31 17.70
C ILE A 182 14.07 -30.97 16.41
N PHE A 183 14.75 -30.87 15.28
CA PHE A 183 14.15 -30.62 13.96
C PHE A 183 13.11 -31.68 13.57
N ILE A 184 13.46 -32.97 13.66
CA ILE A 184 12.53 -34.07 13.35
C ILE A 184 11.32 -34.06 14.29
N TYR A 185 11.56 -33.88 15.60
CA TYR A 185 10.48 -33.82 16.59
C TYR A 185 9.52 -32.64 16.32
N THR A 186 10.05 -31.45 16.03
CA THR A 186 9.24 -30.25 15.77
C THR A 186 8.34 -30.45 14.54
N LYS A 187 8.85 -31.08 13.48
CA LYS A 187 8.06 -31.43 12.28
C LYS A 187 6.95 -32.43 12.59
N GLN A 188 7.28 -33.52 13.29
CA GLN A 188 6.31 -34.53 13.70
C GLN A 188 5.20 -33.90 14.56
N LYS A 189 5.57 -33.00 15.49
CA LYS A 189 4.63 -32.25 16.32
C LYS A 189 3.73 -31.32 15.49
N ALA A 190 4.27 -30.64 14.48
CA ALA A 190 3.47 -29.81 13.58
C ALA A 190 2.41 -30.61 12.81
N VAL A 191 2.78 -31.79 12.29
CA VAL A 191 1.87 -32.71 11.60
C VAL A 191 0.86 -33.34 12.56
N GLU A 192 1.25 -33.63 13.81
CA GLU A 192 0.34 -34.09 14.87
C GLU A 192 -0.70 -33.02 15.24
N ILE A 193 -0.28 -31.76 15.38
CA ILE A 193 -1.18 -30.63 15.67
C ILE A 193 -2.16 -30.42 14.50
N ALA A 194 -1.66 -30.33 13.27
CA ALA A 194 -2.51 -30.15 12.09
C ALA A 194 -3.48 -31.33 11.93
N GLY A 195 -3.04 -32.56 12.19
CA GLY A 195 -3.85 -33.77 12.16
C GLY A 195 -4.90 -33.91 13.27
N LYS A 196 -5.03 -32.94 14.18
CA LYS A 196 -6.18 -32.82 15.12
C LYS A 196 -7.30 -31.95 14.56
N ILE A 197 -7.00 -31.07 13.60
CA ILE A 197 -7.94 -30.16 12.95
C ILE A 197 -8.42 -30.76 11.62
N MET A 198 -7.55 -31.50 10.95
CA MET A 198 -7.80 -32.08 9.62
C MET A 198 -8.46 -33.46 9.68
N GLU A 199 -9.15 -33.81 8.59
CA GLU A 199 -9.59 -35.19 8.35
C GLU A 199 -8.35 -36.07 8.20
N SER A 200 -8.30 -37.21 8.89
CA SER A 200 -7.21 -38.17 8.74
C SER A 200 -7.73 -39.59 8.51
N ARG A 201 -7.00 -40.33 7.68
CA ARG A 201 -7.35 -41.68 7.24
C ARG A 201 -6.08 -42.52 7.16
N THR A 202 -6.19 -43.83 7.40
CA THR A 202 -5.13 -44.77 7.01
C THR A 202 -5.31 -45.14 5.53
N GLY A 203 -4.30 -44.81 4.73
CA GLY A 203 -4.24 -45.16 3.30
C GLY A 203 -4.06 -46.66 3.08
N PHE A 204 -4.19 -47.10 1.83
CA PHE A 204 -4.03 -48.53 1.47
C PHE A 204 -2.61 -49.07 1.74
N SER A 205 -1.61 -48.20 1.84
CA SER A 205 -0.23 -48.49 2.21
C SER A 205 0.00 -48.61 3.73
N GLY A 206 -1.02 -48.40 4.56
CA GLY A 206 -0.88 -48.31 6.02
C GLY A 206 -0.42 -46.94 6.52
N MET A 207 -0.05 -46.01 5.62
CA MET A 207 0.41 -44.67 5.97
C MET A 207 -0.75 -43.75 6.39
N LYS A 208 -0.48 -42.76 7.24
CA LYS A 208 -1.49 -41.78 7.66
C LYS A 208 -1.60 -40.67 6.62
N GLU A 209 -2.76 -40.59 5.97
CA GLU A 209 -3.12 -39.53 5.03
C GLU A 209 -3.93 -38.44 5.73
N LEU A 210 -3.75 -37.20 5.28
CA LEU A 210 -4.38 -35.99 5.80
C LEU A 210 -5.13 -35.27 4.69
N LYS A 211 -6.34 -34.78 5.01
CA LYS A 211 -7.20 -33.99 4.11
C LYS A 211 -7.76 -32.78 4.86
N CYS A 212 -7.75 -31.61 4.22
CA CYS A 212 -8.46 -30.45 4.76
C CYS A 212 -9.98 -30.64 4.62
N PRO A 213 -10.79 -30.44 5.69
CA PRO A 213 -12.24 -30.54 5.63
C PRO A 213 -12.84 -29.62 4.56
N ASP A 214 -13.87 -30.09 3.85
CA ASP A 214 -14.38 -29.36 2.68
C ASP A 214 -15.01 -28.01 3.07
N SER A 215 -15.57 -27.90 4.28
CA SER A 215 -16.08 -26.66 4.87
C SER A 215 -15.00 -25.60 5.12
N VAL A 216 -13.80 -26.02 5.53
CA VAL A 216 -12.65 -25.13 5.70
C VAL A 216 -12.07 -24.78 4.32
N ALA A 217 -11.93 -25.77 3.42
CA ALA A 217 -11.44 -25.56 2.06
C ALA A 217 -12.30 -24.57 1.25
N GLU A 218 -13.60 -24.42 1.55
CA GLU A 218 -14.45 -23.38 0.96
C GLU A 218 -13.88 -21.96 1.13
N LEU A 219 -13.29 -21.66 2.30
CA LEU A 219 -12.70 -20.36 2.62
C LEU A 219 -11.46 -20.06 1.76
N PHE A 220 -10.71 -21.11 1.41
CA PHE A 220 -9.49 -21.06 0.59
C PHE A 220 -9.75 -21.04 -0.93
N LYS A 221 -11.00 -21.19 -1.39
CA LYS A 221 -11.35 -21.12 -2.82
C LYS A 221 -10.96 -19.75 -3.42
N PRO A 222 -10.13 -19.70 -4.48
CA PRO A 222 -9.68 -18.45 -5.07
C PRO A 222 -10.87 -17.67 -5.67
N TYR A 223 -10.79 -16.33 -5.62
CA TYR A 223 -11.85 -15.45 -6.14
C TYR A 223 -12.24 -15.77 -7.59
N THR A 224 -11.28 -16.14 -8.43
CA THR A 224 -11.51 -16.56 -9.83
C THR A 224 -12.43 -17.78 -9.93
N CYS A 225 -12.26 -18.78 -9.04
CA CYS A 225 -13.15 -19.93 -8.96
C CYS A 225 -14.54 -19.54 -8.45
N ARG A 226 -14.64 -18.71 -7.40
CA ARG A 226 -15.94 -18.26 -6.88
C ARG A 226 -16.74 -17.48 -7.94
N ILE A 227 -16.07 -16.57 -8.66
CA ILE A 227 -16.67 -15.84 -9.79
C ILE A 227 -17.06 -16.81 -10.91
N ARG A 228 -16.21 -17.77 -11.28
CA ARG A 228 -16.51 -18.79 -12.29
C ARG A 228 -17.75 -19.62 -11.92
N GLN A 229 -17.81 -20.15 -10.70
CA GLN A 229 -18.95 -20.93 -10.20
C GLN A 229 -20.22 -20.08 -10.14
N TRP A 230 -20.13 -18.82 -9.72
CA TRP A 230 -21.25 -17.87 -9.73
C TRP A 230 -21.75 -17.58 -11.16
N ILE A 231 -20.85 -17.32 -12.11
CA ILE A 231 -21.21 -17.12 -13.53
C ILE A 231 -21.89 -18.36 -14.10
N PHE A 232 -21.38 -19.57 -13.84
CA PHE A 232 -22.03 -20.80 -14.32
C PHE A 232 -23.41 -21.01 -13.68
N LYS A 233 -23.56 -20.76 -12.38
CA LYS A 233 -24.86 -20.84 -11.68
C LYS A 233 -25.88 -19.83 -12.20
N HIS A 234 -25.44 -18.64 -12.62
CA HIS A 234 -26.27 -17.55 -13.10
C HIS A 234 -26.14 -17.29 -14.61
N VAL A 235 -25.70 -18.28 -15.39
CA VAL A 235 -25.35 -18.10 -16.82
C VAL A 235 -26.52 -17.57 -17.65
N LEU A 236 -27.75 -18.01 -17.35
CA LEU A 236 -28.99 -17.57 -18.00
C LEU A 236 -29.33 -16.09 -17.75
N LEU A 237 -28.75 -15.46 -16.71
CA LEU A 237 -28.88 -14.03 -16.43
C LEU A 237 -27.67 -13.24 -16.94
N VAL A 238 -26.46 -13.77 -16.74
CA VAL A 238 -25.21 -13.08 -17.10
C VAL A 238 -25.09 -12.90 -18.62
N VAL A 239 -25.42 -13.93 -19.42
CA VAL A 239 -25.34 -13.86 -20.88
C VAL A 239 -26.22 -12.75 -21.47
N PRO A 240 -27.56 -12.70 -21.27
CA PRO A 240 -28.40 -11.65 -21.85
C PRO A 240 -28.05 -10.25 -21.34
N VAL A 241 -27.69 -10.09 -20.06
CA VAL A 241 -27.24 -8.79 -19.53
C VAL A 241 -25.94 -8.33 -20.21
N SER A 242 -24.98 -9.24 -20.42
CA SER A 242 -23.73 -8.90 -21.12
C SER A 242 -23.97 -8.48 -22.58
N LEU A 243 -24.86 -9.18 -23.30
CA LEU A 243 -25.25 -8.84 -24.67
C LEU A 243 -25.96 -7.47 -24.74
N LEU A 244 -26.84 -7.17 -23.78
CA LEU A 244 -27.51 -5.87 -23.67
C LEU A 244 -26.50 -4.73 -23.43
N LEU A 245 -25.50 -4.95 -22.56
CA LEU A 245 -24.45 -3.98 -22.28
C LEU A 245 -23.54 -3.73 -23.49
N VAL A 246 -23.16 -4.78 -24.23
CA VAL A 246 -22.39 -4.63 -25.48
C VAL A 246 -23.21 -3.92 -26.56
N ALA A 247 -24.47 -4.29 -26.75
CA ALA A 247 -25.35 -3.66 -27.74
C ALA A 247 -25.60 -2.17 -27.44
N SER A 248 -25.86 -1.83 -26.17
CA SER A 248 -26.06 -0.42 -25.74
C SER A 248 -24.78 0.40 -25.85
N ALA A 249 -23.61 -0.14 -25.48
CA ALA A 249 -22.32 0.52 -25.69
C ALA A 249 -22.02 0.79 -27.18
N MET A 250 -22.30 -0.20 -28.05
CA MET A 250 -22.15 -0.06 -29.50
C MET A 250 -23.10 0.99 -30.09
N LEU A 251 -24.37 1.00 -29.66
CA LEU A 251 -25.34 2.01 -30.07
C LEU A 251 -24.91 3.41 -29.62
N PHE A 252 -24.51 3.55 -28.36
CA PHE A 252 -24.03 4.80 -27.77
C PHE A 252 -22.80 5.34 -28.50
N TRP A 253 -21.84 4.48 -28.83
CA TRP A 253 -20.66 4.88 -29.59
C TRP A 253 -21.01 5.29 -31.03
N LYS A 254 -21.96 4.58 -31.67
CA LYS A 254 -22.50 4.94 -33.00
C LYS A 254 -23.22 6.30 -32.99
N VAL A 255 -23.99 6.60 -31.95
CA VAL A 255 -24.65 7.91 -31.76
C VAL A 255 -23.60 9.00 -31.52
N ARG A 256 -22.66 8.79 -30.59
CA ARG A 256 -21.55 9.74 -30.33
C ARG A 256 -20.71 10.03 -31.57
N ARG A 257 -20.36 9.01 -32.37
CA ARG A 257 -19.62 9.20 -33.63
C ARG A 257 -20.42 10.00 -34.66
N ARG A 258 -21.73 9.77 -34.77
CA ARG A 258 -22.62 10.55 -35.66
C ARG A 258 -22.72 12.02 -35.21
N TRP A 259 -22.90 12.26 -33.91
CA TRP A 259 -22.94 13.60 -33.33
C TRP A 259 -21.65 14.37 -33.58
N HIS A 260 -20.50 13.80 -33.18
CA HIS A 260 -19.18 14.42 -33.40
C HIS A 260 -18.92 14.71 -34.87
N LEU A 261 -19.32 13.82 -35.79
CA LEU A 261 -19.17 14.06 -37.22
C LEU A 261 -20.05 15.24 -37.65
N SER A 262 -21.31 15.31 -37.22
CA SER A 262 -22.22 16.41 -37.57
C SER A 262 -21.69 17.76 -37.06
N THR A 263 -21.28 17.85 -35.79
CA THR A 263 -20.76 19.11 -35.22
C THR A 263 -19.46 19.56 -35.88
N ARG A 264 -18.60 18.61 -36.27
CA ARG A 264 -17.34 18.93 -36.97
C ARG A 264 -17.56 19.35 -38.42
N VAL A 265 -18.57 18.82 -39.11
CA VAL A 265 -18.96 19.31 -40.44
C VAL A 265 -19.47 20.75 -40.36
N GLU A 266 -20.33 21.06 -39.39
CA GLU A 266 -20.87 22.43 -39.20
C GLU A 266 -19.76 23.45 -38.91
N GLU A 267 -18.81 23.10 -38.05
CA GLU A 267 -17.64 23.95 -37.74
C GLU A 267 -16.79 24.22 -39.00
N LEU A 268 -16.55 23.19 -39.82
CA LEU A 268 -15.83 23.31 -41.08
C LEU A 268 -16.61 24.12 -42.12
N TYR A 269 -17.94 24.02 -42.14
CA TYR A 269 -18.81 24.80 -43.03
C TYR A 269 -18.75 26.29 -42.72
N HIS A 270 -18.83 26.68 -41.45
CA HIS A 270 -18.61 28.08 -41.04
C HIS A 270 -17.21 28.58 -41.41
N GLN A 271 -16.16 27.78 -41.16
CA GLN A 271 -14.78 28.13 -41.57
C GLN A 271 -14.63 28.29 -43.09
N VAL A 272 -15.34 27.51 -43.91
CA VAL A 272 -15.39 27.69 -45.37
C VAL A 272 -16.10 28.99 -45.75
N CYS A 273 -17.24 29.30 -45.12
CA CYS A 273 -17.96 30.56 -45.36
C CYS A 273 -17.07 31.78 -45.05
N ASP A 274 -16.46 31.81 -43.87
CA ASP A 274 -15.60 32.92 -43.42
C ASP A 274 -14.42 33.14 -44.39
N ILE A 275 -13.75 32.06 -44.83
CA ILE A 275 -12.63 32.13 -45.79
C ILE A 275 -13.11 32.59 -47.17
N LEU A 276 -14.26 32.12 -47.67
CA LEU A 276 -14.77 32.55 -48.98
C LEU A 276 -15.23 34.01 -48.95
N GLU A 277 -15.88 34.46 -47.88
CA GLU A 277 -16.28 35.86 -47.69
C GLU A 277 -15.05 36.78 -47.57
N GLU A 278 -14.02 36.41 -46.80
CA GLU A 278 -12.77 37.19 -46.71
C GLU A 278 -12.03 37.28 -48.05
N ASN A 279 -11.97 36.20 -48.84
CA ASN A 279 -11.38 36.23 -50.19
C ASN A 279 -12.19 37.10 -51.17
N ALA A 280 -13.53 37.09 -51.08
CA ALA A 280 -14.38 37.98 -51.87
C ALA A 280 -14.20 39.46 -51.48
N LEU A 281 -14.13 39.77 -50.18
CA LEU A 281 -13.89 41.13 -49.69
C LEU A 281 -12.48 41.65 -50.03
N THR A 282 -11.46 40.80 -49.97
CA THR A 282 -10.08 41.17 -50.30
C THR A 282 -9.86 41.33 -51.80
N SER A 283 -10.43 40.47 -52.65
CA SER A 283 -10.39 40.63 -54.11
C SER A 283 -11.08 41.91 -54.58
N LYS A 284 -12.19 42.32 -53.95
CA LYS A 284 -12.90 43.59 -54.24
C LYS A 284 -12.17 44.85 -53.77
N LYS A 285 -11.24 44.72 -52.80
CA LYS A 285 -10.47 45.83 -52.22
C LYS A 285 -9.05 45.94 -52.81
N GLY A 286 -8.47 44.81 -53.20
CA GLY A 286 -7.25 44.77 -54.02
C GLY A 286 -7.56 45.20 -55.45
N ASN A 287 -6.55 45.72 -56.16
CA ASN A 287 -6.75 46.31 -57.48
C ASN A 287 -6.76 45.23 -58.60
N GLY A 288 -7.49 44.13 -58.38
CA GLY A 288 -7.58 42.98 -59.30
C GLY A 288 -6.51 41.88 -59.12
N GLU A 289 -5.62 41.98 -58.12
CA GLU A 289 -4.50 41.04 -57.94
C GLU A 289 -4.88 39.72 -57.22
N THR A 290 -5.99 39.70 -56.48
CA THR A 290 -6.45 38.51 -55.71
C THR A 290 -7.66 37.89 -56.40
N GLU A 291 -7.61 36.57 -56.63
CA GLU A 291 -8.73 35.83 -57.22
C GLU A 291 -9.91 35.69 -56.22
N PRO A 292 -11.18 35.92 -56.64
CA PRO A 292 -12.36 35.84 -55.75
C PRO A 292 -12.79 34.40 -55.39
N TRP A 293 -12.14 33.39 -55.96
CA TRP A 293 -12.50 31.98 -55.85
C TRP A 293 -11.35 31.16 -55.27
N VAL A 294 -11.67 30.03 -54.62
CA VAL A 294 -10.68 29.15 -53.96
C VAL A 294 -10.83 27.71 -54.44
N VAL A 295 -9.70 27.05 -54.72
CA VAL A 295 -9.69 25.61 -55.09
C VAL A 295 -10.14 24.74 -53.91
N ALA A 296 -11.17 23.91 -54.09
CA ALA A 296 -11.75 23.09 -53.03
C ALA A 296 -10.73 22.15 -52.35
N ALA A 297 -9.77 21.61 -53.10
CA ALA A 297 -8.68 20.80 -52.55
C ALA A 297 -7.76 21.60 -51.60
N ARG A 298 -7.55 22.91 -51.85
CA ARG A 298 -6.75 23.78 -50.97
C ARG A 298 -7.48 24.02 -49.64
N LEU A 299 -8.80 24.22 -49.68
CA LEU A 299 -9.63 24.31 -48.46
C LEU A 299 -9.55 23.00 -47.67
N ARG A 300 -9.67 21.84 -48.34
CA ARG A 300 -9.52 20.51 -47.72
C ARG A 300 -8.18 20.33 -47.00
N ASP A 301 -7.08 20.69 -47.64
CA ASP A 301 -5.75 20.52 -47.04
C ASP A 301 -5.42 21.53 -45.93
N HIS A 302 -6.06 22.71 -45.95
CA HIS A 302 -5.91 23.73 -44.92
C HIS A 302 -6.78 23.44 -43.67
N LEU A 303 -8.04 23.01 -43.88
CA LEU A 303 -9.03 22.86 -42.81
C LEU A 303 -9.02 21.46 -42.16
N LEU A 304 -8.69 20.40 -42.90
CA LEU A 304 -8.68 19.03 -42.37
C LEU A 304 -7.31 18.64 -41.80
N LEU A 305 -7.31 18.06 -40.60
CA LEU A 305 -6.13 17.45 -40.03
C LEU A 305 -5.70 16.21 -40.86
N PRO A 306 -4.40 15.86 -40.90
CA PRO A 306 -3.92 14.68 -41.65
C PRO A 306 -4.57 13.33 -41.26
N LYS A 307 -5.17 13.25 -40.06
CA LYS A 307 -5.97 12.09 -39.62
C LYS A 307 -7.39 12.10 -40.22
N GLU A 308 -8.01 13.27 -40.31
CA GLU A 308 -9.37 13.46 -40.87
C GLU A 308 -9.39 13.23 -42.39
N ARG A 309 -8.30 13.57 -43.10
CA ARG A 309 -8.16 13.35 -44.55
C ARG A 309 -8.20 11.88 -44.98
N LYS A 310 -8.02 10.93 -44.07
CA LYS A 310 -8.10 9.48 -44.37
C LYS A 310 -9.54 9.00 -44.52
N ASP A 311 -10.46 9.51 -43.71
CA ASP A 311 -11.88 9.18 -43.76
C ASP A 311 -12.62 10.27 -44.56
N GLY A 312 -12.70 10.10 -45.88
CA GLY A 312 -13.35 11.07 -46.80
C GLY A 312 -14.85 11.36 -46.52
N VAL A 313 -15.47 10.65 -45.58
CA VAL A 313 -16.86 10.84 -45.14
C VAL A 313 -17.10 12.25 -44.59
N LEU A 314 -16.13 12.81 -43.85
CA LEU A 314 -16.25 14.15 -43.27
C LEU A 314 -16.30 15.22 -44.38
N TRP A 315 -15.36 15.16 -45.33
CA TRP A 315 -15.30 16.08 -46.45
C TRP A 315 -16.51 15.93 -47.39
N LYS A 316 -16.96 14.69 -47.65
CA LYS A 316 -18.14 14.47 -48.51
C LYS A 316 -19.39 15.15 -47.95
N LYS A 317 -19.63 15.03 -46.64
CA LYS A 317 -20.75 15.72 -45.97
C LYS A 317 -20.64 17.24 -46.01
N LEU A 318 -19.43 17.78 -45.94
CA LEU A 318 -19.18 19.21 -46.12
C LEU A 318 -19.48 19.65 -47.57
N GLU A 319 -19.09 18.86 -48.57
CA GLU A 319 -19.46 19.12 -49.97
C GLU A 319 -20.98 19.06 -50.18
N GLU A 320 -21.69 18.18 -49.47
CA GLU A 320 -23.16 18.11 -49.47
C GLU A 320 -23.78 19.40 -48.88
N LEU A 321 -23.35 19.88 -47.71
CA LEU A 321 -23.85 21.15 -47.13
C LEU A 321 -23.51 22.38 -47.98
N VAL A 322 -22.29 22.47 -48.52
CA VAL A 322 -21.87 23.59 -49.37
C VAL A 322 -22.66 23.62 -50.68
N GLN A 323 -23.08 22.46 -51.21
CA GLN A 323 -23.93 22.38 -52.39
C GLN A 323 -25.39 22.80 -52.12
N GLU A 324 -25.85 22.75 -50.87
CA GLU A 324 -27.17 23.26 -50.46
C GLU A 324 -27.18 24.78 -50.20
N ASP A 325 -26.02 25.42 -50.00
CA ASP A 325 -25.92 26.87 -49.77
C ASP A 325 -25.85 27.68 -51.07
N SER A 326 -26.95 28.37 -51.39
CA SER A 326 -27.06 29.27 -52.54
C SER A 326 -26.07 30.45 -52.55
N ARG A 327 -25.33 30.70 -51.47
CA ARG A 327 -24.30 31.76 -51.39
C ARG A 327 -22.95 31.33 -51.98
N ILE A 328 -22.74 30.03 -52.21
CA ILE A 328 -21.46 29.48 -52.66
C ILE A 328 -21.64 28.79 -54.02
N ASP A 329 -20.98 29.32 -55.05
CA ASP A 329 -20.94 28.70 -56.37
C ASP A 329 -19.84 27.66 -56.46
N ARG A 330 -20.14 26.51 -57.06
CA ARG A 330 -19.21 25.40 -57.28
C ARG A 330 -19.12 25.09 -58.78
N TYR A 331 -17.97 25.36 -59.40
CA TYR A 331 -17.76 25.10 -60.82
C TYR A 331 -16.32 24.63 -61.14
N PRO A 332 -16.10 23.95 -62.28
CA PRO A 332 -14.75 23.61 -62.74
C PRO A 332 -14.08 24.81 -63.42
N LYS A 333 -12.82 25.08 -63.09
CA LYS A 333 -12.01 26.17 -63.67
C LYS A 333 -10.62 25.66 -64.03
N LEU A 334 -10.05 26.17 -65.13
CA LEU A 334 -8.68 25.86 -65.53
C LEU A 334 -7.69 26.67 -64.68
N VAL A 335 -7.01 25.99 -63.76
CA VAL A 335 -6.02 26.61 -62.86
C VAL A 335 -4.64 26.07 -63.23
N LYS A 336 -3.83 26.92 -63.88
CA LYS A 336 -2.49 26.57 -64.40
C LYS A 336 -2.52 25.39 -65.40
N GLY A 337 -3.55 25.32 -66.24
CA GLY A 337 -3.72 24.28 -67.26
C GLY A 337 -4.46 23.02 -66.81
N GLU A 338 -4.72 22.85 -65.51
CA GLU A 338 -5.48 21.72 -64.98
C GLU A 338 -6.92 22.13 -64.63
N SER A 339 -7.91 21.32 -65.00
CA SER A 339 -9.30 21.54 -64.57
C SER A 339 -9.48 21.18 -63.10
N LYS A 340 -9.84 22.15 -62.27
CA LYS A 340 -10.02 21.99 -60.81
C LYS A 340 -11.35 22.58 -60.37
N VAL A 341 -11.99 21.94 -59.39
CA VAL A 341 -13.21 22.47 -58.77
C VAL A 341 -12.85 23.64 -57.88
N VAL A 342 -13.48 24.78 -58.13
CA VAL A 342 -13.33 26.02 -57.36
C VAL A 342 -14.66 26.38 -56.70
N TRP A 343 -14.57 27.04 -55.54
CA TRP A 343 -15.70 27.59 -54.80
C TRP A 343 -15.58 29.12 -54.77
N GLU A 344 -16.69 29.82 -54.97
CA GLU A 344 -16.76 31.29 -55.06
C GLU A 344 -17.96 31.82 -54.29
N TRP A 345 -17.84 33.01 -53.69
CA TRP A 345 -18.91 33.63 -52.91
C TRP A 345 -19.78 34.53 -53.79
N GLN A 346 -21.07 34.22 -53.92
CA GLN A 346 -22.01 34.82 -54.89
C GLN A 346 -22.67 36.13 -54.44
N VAL A 347 -22.36 36.67 -53.26
CA VAL A 347 -23.10 37.84 -52.72
C VAL A 347 -22.62 39.17 -53.29
N GLU A 348 -23.12 39.52 -54.48
CA GLU A 348 -23.09 40.92 -54.99
C GLU A 348 -24.29 41.76 -54.51
N GLY A 349 -25.25 41.16 -53.80
CA GLY A 349 -26.51 41.79 -53.36
C GLY A 349 -26.45 42.56 -52.04
N SER A 350 -26.17 43.87 -52.10
CA SER A 350 -26.64 44.90 -51.14
C SER A 350 -26.23 44.79 -49.64
N LEU A 351 -24.95 45.04 -49.31
CA LEU A 351 -24.55 45.52 -47.96
C LEU A 351 -23.50 46.68 -47.94
N SER A 352 -23.24 47.37 -49.05
CA SER A 352 -22.20 48.41 -49.13
C SER A 352 -22.69 49.87 -49.18
N SER A 353 -23.98 50.16 -49.01
CA SER A 353 -24.55 51.51 -49.16
C SER A 353 -24.66 52.34 -47.87
N SER A 354 -24.46 51.75 -46.68
CA SER A 354 -24.69 52.41 -45.38
C SER A 354 -23.42 52.95 -44.69
N ILE A 355 -22.23 52.41 -44.98
CA ILE A 355 -20.98 52.77 -44.28
C ILE A 355 -20.29 54.00 -44.91
N SER A 356 -20.50 54.27 -46.20
CA SER A 356 -19.82 55.35 -46.94
C SER A 356 -20.45 56.74 -46.80
N ARG A 357 -21.68 56.86 -46.26
CA ARG A 357 -22.40 58.16 -46.16
C ARG A 357 -22.22 58.95 -44.87
N LYS A 358 -21.41 58.49 -43.91
CA LYS A 358 -21.22 59.17 -42.60
C LYS A 358 -19.82 59.72 -42.32
N LYS A 359 -19.00 59.89 -43.37
CA LYS A 359 -17.62 60.42 -43.28
C LYS A 359 -17.38 61.54 -44.30
N GLY A 360 -18.30 62.50 -44.35
CA GLY A 360 -18.33 63.59 -45.34
C GLY A 360 -18.57 65.00 -44.78
N GLU A 361 -18.72 65.18 -43.46
CA GLU A 361 -18.83 66.50 -42.82
C GLU A 361 -18.00 66.56 -41.55
N GLN A 362 -16.82 67.19 -41.64
CA GLN A 362 -16.23 68.14 -40.68
C GLN A 362 -14.76 68.37 -41.06
N GLY A 363 -14.55 69.36 -41.94
CA GLY A 363 -13.24 69.77 -42.44
C GLY A 363 -13.01 71.28 -42.32
N LYS A 364 -12.77 71.77 -41.10
CA LYS A 364 -12.13 73.06 -40.77
C LYS A 364 -11.63 72.96 -39.32
N LEU A 365 -10.33 72.82 -39.06
CA LEU A 365 -9.35 73.91 -38.94
C LEU A 365 -9.77 74.99 -37.93
N LYS A 366 -8.98 75.39 -36.91
CA LYS A 366 -7.67 74.95 -36.38
C LYS A 366 -7.44 75.71 -35.05
N SER A 367 -6.41 75.36 -34.26
CA SER A 367 -5.79 76.20 -33.19
C SER A 367 -6.52 76.21 -31.82
N SER A 368 -5.88 76.24 -30.65
CA SER A 368 -4.51 75.87 -30.23
C SER A 368 -4.43 75.80 -28.68
N HIS A 369 -3.44 75.06 -28.17
CA HIS A 369 -2.77 75.20 -26.85
C HIS A 369 -3.53 74.95 -25.53
N GLY A 370 -2.95 74.04 -24.71
CA GLY A 370 -2.62 74.36 -23.31
C GLY A 370 -3.45 73.74 -22.18
N GLY A 371 -2.83 72.81 -21.44
CA GLY A 371 -2.86 72.87 -19.96
C GLY A 371 -3.85 72.00 -19.16
N HIS A 372 -3.28 70.96 -18.54
CA HIS A 372 -3.51 70.52 -17.14
C HIS A 372 -4.82 69.87 -16.62
N THR A 373 -4.55 68.87 -15.75
CA THR A 373 -5.27 68.41 -14.54
C THR A 373 -6.44 67.41 -14.62
N ASN A 374 -6.36 66.44 -13.69
CA ASN A 374 -7.28 65.33 -13.42
C ASN A 374 -8.65 65.80 -12.89
N PHE A 375 -9.72 65.03 -13.14
CA PHE A 375 -10.48 64.39 -12.05
C PHE A 375 -11.32 63.16 -12.48
N ASN A 376 -11.42 62.23 -11.53
CA ASN A 376 -12.07 60.91 -11.44
C ASN A 376 -13.40 60.59 -12.19
N GLN A 377 -13.43 59.34 -12.71
CA GLN A 377 -14.46 58.27 -12.50
C GLN A 377 -15.93 58.43 -12.99
N PRO A 378 -16.45 57.41 -13.70
CA PRO A 378 -17.64 56.65 -13.27
C PRO A 378 -17.33 55.12 -13.22
N SER A 379 -17.68 54.34 -12.19
CA SER A 379 -19.01 53.88 -11.70
C SER A 379 -19.47 52.54 -12.34
N HIS A 380 -19.99 51.63 -11.49
CA HIS A 380 -20.16 50.18 -11.74
C HIS A 380 -21.54 49.76 -12.29
N LYS A 381 -21.58 48.78 -13.19
CA LYS A 381 -22.38 47.53 -13.07
C LYS A 381 -22.03 46.55 -14.21
N SER A 382 -21.17 45.55 -13.97
CA SER A 382 -21.47 44.24 -13.35
C SER A 382 -22.23 43.28 -14.27
N ARG A 383 -21.44 42.41 -14.92
CA ARG A 383 -21.79 41.31 -15.82
C ARG A 383 -22.16 40.07 -14.98
N ARG A 384 -23.13 39.26 -15.44
CA ARG A 384 -23.38 37.92 -14.87
C ARG A 384 -22.72 36.86 -15.75
N GLU A 385 -22.01 35.93 -15.13
CA GLU A 385 -21.56 34.66 -15.71
C GLU A 385 -22.32 33.49 -15.05
N PRO A 386 -22.60 32.39 -15.76
CA PRO A 386 -23.14 31.17 -15.16
C PRO A 386 -22.03 30.22 -14.72
N THR A 387 -21.90 30.00 -13.40
CA THR A 387 -21.01 28.98 -12.83
C THR A 387 -21.76 27.66 -12.66
N CYS A 388 -21.17 26.53 -13.07
CA CYS A 388 -21.73 25.20 -12.82
C CYS A 388 -21.70 24.87 -11.33
N THR A 389 -22.84 24.46 -10.76
CA THR A 389 -22.94 24.01 -9.37
C THR A 389 -22.62 22.52 -9.25
N LEU A 390 -21.75 22.21 -8.28
CA LEU A 390 -21.41 20.85 -7.88
C LEU A 390 -22.31 20.49 -6.69
N ILE A 391 -23.16 19.49 -6.84
CA ILE A 391 -24.11 19.07 -5.80
C ILE A 391 -23.40 18.08 -4.88
N ASP A 392 -23.19 18.51 -3.64
CA ASP A 392 -22.84 17.64 -2.51
C ASP A 392 -24.12 17.29 -1.75
N GLN A 393 -24.34 16.00 -1.46
CA GLN A 393 -25.49 15.50 -0.72
C GLN A 393 -25.04 14.71 0.49
N HIS A 394 -25.22 15.29 1.67
CA HIS A 394 -25.22 14.56 2.93
C HIS A 394 -26.26 15.14 3.89
N VAL A 395 -26.72 14.30 4.82
CA VAL A 395 -27.68 14.60 5.91
C VAL A 395 -29.17 14.61 5.53
N LEU A 396 -29.80 13.43 5.63
CA LEU A 396 -31.10 13.26 6.31
C LEU A 396 -31.38 11.77 6.59
N MET A 397 -31.07 11.31 7.81
CA MET A 397 -31.67 10.13 8.46
C MET A 397 -31.27 10.13 9.95
N LYS A 398 -32.20 10.56 10.81
CA LYS A 398 -32.18 10.35 12.26
C LYS A 398 -33.63 10.16 12.71
N ASN A 399 -33.94 9.01 13.31
CA ASN A 399 -34.90 8.76 14.40
C ASN A 399 -35.37 7.29 14.41
N GLY A 400 -35.65 6.73 15.60
CA GLY A 400 -36.10 5.34 15.83
C GLY A 400 -34.98 4.43 16.35
N ILE A 401 -34.59 4.50 17.64
CA ILE A 401 -35.26 3.93 18.84
C ILE A 401 -35.15 2.40 18.90
N GLY A 402 -34.50 1.90 19.95
CA GLY A 402 -34.32 0.48 20.25
C GLY A 402 -33.33 0.27 21.41
N GLU A 403 -33.81 0.42 22.65
CA GLU A 403 -33.03 0.02 23.84
C GLU A 403 -32.83 -1.51 23.88
N VAL A 404 -31.78 -2.01 24.53
CA VAL A 404 -31.88 -2.80 25.78
C VAL A 404 -30.52 -2.86 26.50
N LYS A 405 -30.62 -2.78 27.82
CA LYS A 405 -29.61 -2.72 28.88
C LYS A 405 -28.56 -3.85 28.91
N ALA A 406 -27.36 -3.43 29.34
CA ALA A 406 -26.51 -4.03 30.38
C ALA A 406 -26.14 -5.54 30.36
N PHE A 407 -24.84 -5.81 30.50
CA PHE A 407 -24.36 -6.60 31.64
C PHE A 407 -22.98 -6.10 32.13
N CYS A 408 -22.63 -6.42 33.37
CA CYS A 408 -21.52 -5.80 34.11
C CYS A 408 -20.37 -6.77 34.36
N SER A 409 -19.14 -6.24 34.45
CA SER A 409 -17.96 -6.74 35.19
C SER A 409 -17.44 -8.17 34.93
N MET A 410 -16.14 -8.29 34.62
CA MET A 410 -15.20 -8.97 35.55
C MET A 410 -13.70 -8.75 35.21
N ILE A 411 -12.96 -8.29 36.23
CA ILE A 411 -11.61 -8.74 36.67
C ILE A 411 -10.33 -8.21 35.96
N THR A 412 -9.45 -7.64 36.82
CA THR A 412 -8.01 -7.32 36.70
C THR A 412 -7.56 -6.28 35.64
N LYS A 413 -6.69 -5.31 35.97
CA LYS A 413 -5.88 -5.02 37.17
C LYS A 413 -6.13 -3.60 37.71
#